data_AF-A0A931WDK6-F1
#
_entry.id   AF-A0A931WDK6-F1
#
_cell.length_a   1.000
_cell.length_b   1.000
_cell.length_c   1.000
_cell.angle_alpha   90.00
_cell.angle_beta   90.00
_cell.angle_gamma   90.00
#
_symmetry.space_group_name_H-M   'P 1'
#
loop_
_entity.id
_entity.type
_entity.pdbx_description
1 polymer ?
#
loop_
_entity_poly.entity_id
_entity_poly.type
_entity_poly.pdbx_seq_one_letter_code
_entity_poly.pdbx_strand_id
1 'polypeptide(L)' 'MKKNNKTGKVARQTTLEKILEMKGAEDVLQKHGVPCLSCPLANLEMQELKIGNVCSIYGIDEKKLIEDLNSIK' A
#
# COMPACT_ATOMS: atom_id res chain seq x y z
N MET A 1 -24.61 3.88 6.61
CA MET A 1 -23.66 2.81 6.21
C MET A 1 -22.50 2.85 7.19
N LYS A 2 -22.28 1.78 7.97
CA LYS A 2 -21.26 1.73 9.02
C LYS A 2 -19.91 1.38 8.40
N LYS A 3 -18.98 2.33 8.27
CA LYS A 3 -17.56 2.02 8.05
C LYS A 3 -16.85 2.13 9.39
N ASN A 4 -16.66 0.99 10.04
CA ASN A 4 -15.96 0.86 11.31
C ASN A 4 -14.51 1.31 11.15
N ASN A 5 -14.14 2.38 11.83
CA ASN A 5 -12.76 2.84 11.99
C ASN A 5 -11.99 1.84 12.87
N LYS A 6 -11.50 0.75 12.28
CA LYS A 6 -10.37 0.00 12.84
C LYS A 6 -9.15 0.43 12.05
N THR A 7 -8.27 1.18 12.71
CA THR A 7 -6.87 1.40 12.36
C THR A 7 -6.15 0.04 12.34
N GLY A 8 -6.48 -0.75 11.32
CA GLY A 8 -5.93 -2.08 11.11
C GLY A 8 -4.56 -1.92 10.50
N LYS A 9 -3.54 -2.32 11.26
CA LYS A 9 -2.15 -2.47 10.85
C LYS A 9 -2.06 -2.96 9.40
N VAL A 10 -1.28 -2.28 8.56
CA VAL A 10 -0.98 -2.70 7.18
C VAL A 10 -0.32 -4.07 7.24
N ALA A 11 -0.78 -4.97 6.37
CA ALA A 11 -0.27 -6.32 6.22
C ALA A 11 -0.11 -6.64 4.73
N ARG A 12 0.55 -7.77 4.43
CA ARG A 12 0.79 -8.24 3.06
C ARG A 12 -0.44 -8.25 2.15
N GLN A 13 -1.59 -8.60 2.73
CA GLN A 13 -2.87 -8.70 2.04
C GLN A 13 -3.63 -7.37 1.92
N THR A 14 -3.13 -6.30 2.52
CA THR A 14 -3.74 -4.97 2.41
C THR A 14 -3.60 -4.47 0.98
N THR A 15 -4.69 -3.95 0.45
CA THR A 15 -4.78 -3.42 -0.91
C THR A 15 -4.12 -2.04 -0.99
N LEU A 16 -3.59 -1.69 -2.16
CA LEU A 16 -3.00 -0.38 -2.39
C LEU A 16 -4.00 0.75 -2.17
N GLU A 17 -5.26 0.58 -2.59
CA GLU A 17 -6.33 1.56 -2.33
C GLU A 17 -6.38 1.95 -0.84
N LYS A 18 -6.43 0.95 0.04
CA LYS A 18 -6.54 1.18 1.48
C LYS A 18 -5.28 1.79 2.09
N ILE A 19 -4.12 1.49 1.51
CA ILE A 19 -2.85 2.11 1.91
C ILE A 19 -2.84 3.58 1.50
N LEU A 20 -3.35 3.92 0.31
CA LEU A 20 -3.40 5.30 -0.19
C LEU A 20 -4.42 6.18 0.52
N GLU A 21 -5.42 5.60 1.17
CA GLU A 21 -6.27 6.33 2.12
C GLU A 21 -5.48 6.86 3.34
N MET A 22 -4.28 6.32 3.61
CA MET A 22 -3.42 6.78 4.71
C MET A 22 -2.61 8.01 4.29
N LYS A 23 -2.71 9.08 5.06
CA LYS A 23 -1.96 10.31 4.82
C LYS A 23 -0.45 10.05 4.91
N GLY A 24 0.29 10.33 3.83
CA GLY A 24 1.75 10.15 3.77
C GLY A 24 2.21 8.76 3.35
N ALA A 25 1.29 7.82 3.05
CA ALA A 25 1.67 6.52 2.50
C ALA A 25 2.28 6.63 1.10
N GLU A 26 1.85 7.60 0.29
CA GLU A 26 2.42 7.86 -1.03
C GLU A 26 3.94 8.11 -0.97
N ASP A 27 4.41 8.96 -0.05
CA ASP A 27 5.82 9.23 0.18
C ASP A 27 6.59 7.96 0.55
N VAL A 28 6.02 7.13 1.43
CA VAL A 28 6.66 5.87 1.84
C VAL A 28 6.73 4.88 0.68
N LEU A 29 5.64 4.70 -0.07
CA LEU A 29 5.60 3.84 -1.26
C LEU A 29 6.63 4.30 -2.30
N GLN A 30 6.74 5.62 -2.54
CA GLN A 30 7.71 6.20 -3.45
C GLN A 30 9.16 5.99 -2.97
N LYS A 31 9.43 6.17 -1.68
CA LYS A 31 10.76 5.95 -1.06
C LYS A 31 11.24 4.51 -1.21
N HIS A 32 10.32 3.55 -1.15
CA HIS A 32 10.61 2.13 -1.36
C HIS A 32 10.60 1.72 -2.84
N GLY A 33 10.35 2.66 -3.75
CA GLY A 33 10.42 2.43 -5.19
C GLY A 33 9.22 1.68 -5.76
N VAL A 34 8.05 1.72 -5.11
CA VAL A 34 6.81 1.11 -5.61
C VAL A 34 6.34 1.85 -6.87
N PRO A 35 6.48 1.26 -8.08
CA PRO A 35 6.16 1.95 -9.30
C PRO A 35 4.72 1.60 -9.69
N CYS A 36 3.73 2.34 -9.20
CA CYS A 36 2.33 2.14 -9.65
C CYS A 36 1.33 3.24 -9.28
N LEU A 37 1.69 4.30 -8.55
CA LEU A 37 0.71 5.31 -8.15
C LEU A 37 0.11 6.10 -9.33
N SER A 38 0.87 6.21 -10.42
CA SER A 38 0.49 7.00 -11.59
C SER A 38 0.10 6.16 -12.81
N CYS A 39 0.14 4.82 -12.73
CA CYS A 39 -0.20 3.98 -13.87
C CYS A 39 -1.74 3.87 -14.01
N PRO A 40 -2.33 4.19 -15.17
CA PRO A 40 -3.78 4.13 -15.35
C PRO A 40 -4.35 2.71 -15.16
N LEU A 41 -3.58 1.67 -15.49
CA LEU A 41 -3.98 0.28 -15.24
C LEU A 41 -3.97 -0.07 -13.75
N ALA A 42 -2.96 0.41 -13.02
CA ALA A 42 -2.88 0.19 -11.58
C ALA A 42 -4.06 0.86 -10.86
N ASN A 43 -4.45 2.08 -11.26
CA ASN A 43 -5.63 2.75 -10.73
C ASN A 43 -6.93 1.94 -10.86
N LEU A 44 -7.08 1.19 -11.96
CA LEU A 44 -8.25 0.34 -12.17
C LEU A 44 -8.21 -0.93 -11.32
N GLU A 45 -7.02 -1.47 -11.04
CA GLU A 45 -6.82 -2.72 -10.28
C GLU A 45 -6.45 -2.51 -8.79
N MET A 46 -6.34 -1.26 -8.33
CA MET A 46 -5.83 -0.93 -6.99
C MET A 46 -6.68 -1.49 -5.83
N GLN A 47 -7.94 -1.82 -6.09
CA GLN A 47 -8.82 -2.49 -5.14
C GLN A 47 -8.44 -3.97 -4.91
N GLU A 48 -7.76 -4.59 -5.87
CA GLU A 48 -7.35 -6.00 -5.82
C GLU A 48 -5.82 -6.17 -5.67
N LEU A 49 -5.04 -5.14 -6.01
CA LEU A 49 -3.59 -5.14 -5.87
C LEU A 49 -3.16 -5.08 -4.40
N LYS A 50 -2.77 -6.24 -3.88
CA LYS A 50 -2.18 -6.41 -2.55
C LYS A 50 -0.73 -5.95 -2.52
N ILE A 51 -0.33 -5.26 -1.44
CA ILE A 51 1.03 -4.73 -1.30
C ILE A 51 2.11 -5.82 -1.40
N GLY A 52 1.83 -7.03 -0.91
CA GLY A 52 2.77 -8.15 -1.03
C GLY A 52 3.02 -8.61 -2.46
N ASN A 53 1.99 -8.57 -3.31
CA ASN A 53 2.12 -8.93 -4.71
C ASN A 53 2.98 -7.90 -5.44
N VAL A 54 2.72 -6.62 -5.17
CA VAL A 54 3.51 -5.50 -5.70
C VAL A 54 4.97 -5.64 -5.29
N CYS A 55 5.23 -5.92 -4.02
CA CYS A 55 6.60 -6.13 -3.55
C CYS A 55 7.28 -7.32 -4.24
N SER A 56 6.56 -8.43 -4.43
CA SER A 56 7.09 -9.61 -5.10
C SER A 56 7.37 -9.39 -6.58
N ILE A 57 6.54 -8.61 -7.30
CA ILE A 57 6.70 -8.32 -8.73
C ILE A 57 7.89 -7.40 -8.96
N TYR A 58 8.01 -6.35 -8.13
CA TYR A 58 9.04 -5.32 -8.31
C TYR A 58 10.31 -5.56 -7.50
N GLY A 59 10.38 -6.67 -6.74
CA GLY A 59 11.55 -6.99 -5.91
C GLY A 59 11.77 -6.04 -4.73
N ILE A 60 10.68 -5.48 -4.18
CA ILE A 60 10.71 -4.54 -3.07
C ILE A 60 10.72 -5.31 -1.76
N ASP A 61 11.41 -4.79 -0.74
CA ASP A 61 11.41 -5.36 0.60
C ASP A 61 10.04 -5.16 1.26
N GLU A 62 9.19 -6.18 1.11
CA GLU A 62 7.83 -6.24 1.66
C GLU A 62 7.81 -5.94 3.17
N LYS A 63 8.75 -6.51 3.93
CA LYS A 63 8.76 -6.39 5.39
C LYS A 63 9.04 -4.94 5.78
N LYS A 64 10.12 -4.38 5.23
CA LYS A 64 10.54 -3.01 5.53
C LYS A 64 9.48 -1.99 5.10
N LEU A 65 8.85 -2.19 3.93
CA LEU A 65 7.77 -1.34 3.46
C LEU A 65 6.55 -1.38 4.39
N ILE A 66 6.13 -2.57 4.81
CA ILE A 66 5.01 -2.72 5.74
C ILE A 66 5.33 -2.08 7.10
N GLU A 67 6.56 -2.19 7.60
CA GLU A 67 6.99 -1.55 8.84
C GLU A 67 6.96 -0.02 8.75
N ASP A 68 7.49 0.56 7.67
CA ASP A 68 7.46 2.00 7.44
C ASP A 68 6.01 2.49 7.30
N LEU A 69 5.16 1.79 6.53
CA LEU A 69 3.73 2.12 6.38
C LEU A 69 2.97 2.10 7.71
N ASN A 70 3.28 1.14 8.59
CA ASN A 70 2.68 1.06 9.92
C ASN A 70 3.22 2.10 10.90
N SER A 71 4.34 2.73 10.59
CA SER A 71 4.94 3.79 11.40
C SER A 71 4.35 5.17 11.09
N ILE A 72 3.59 5.30 10.00
CA ILE A 72 2.82 6.49 9.65
C ILE A 72 1.61 6.55 10.59
N LYS A 73 1.58 7.55 11.48
CA LYS A 73 0.50 7.77 12.46
C LYS A 73 -0.58 8.70 11.93
#